data_AF-A0A0M0HJV8-F1
#
_entry.id   AF-A0A0M0HJV8-F1
#
_cell.length_a   1.000
_cell.length_b   1.000
_cell.length_c   1.000
_cell.angle_alpha   90.00
_cell.angle_beta   90.00
_cell.angle_gamma   90.00
#
_symmetry.space_group_name_H-M   'P 1'
#
loop_
_entity.id
_entity.type
_entity.pdbx_description
1 polymer ?
#
loop_
_entity_poly.entity_id
_entity_poly.type
_entity_poly.pdbx_seq_one_letter_code
_entity_poly.pdbx_strand_id
1 'polypeptide(L)'
;AVAGLVMVWCVFDLAAKLLNVQTARNAAVLLLITPQFVIQAKAAQIDAMVACWITVSMYGLIRHFFVQPSARWYLFSWACMAVGILTKGVGFLPVFVLIPIAVLHLTGRQRFEQQLKAKALL
;
A
#
# COMPACT_ATOMS: atom_id res chain seq x y z
N ALA A 1 -8.35 -14.48 9.67
CA ALA A 1 -6.91 -14.67 9.93
C ALA A 1 -6.02 -14.33 8.72
N VAL A 2 -6.18 -14.99 7.56
CA VAL A 2 -5.29 -14.80 6.37
C VAL A 2 -5.22 -13.35 5.89
N ALA A 3 -6.35 -12.65 5.79
CA ALA A 3 -6.40 -11.24 5.38
C ALA A 3 -5.56 -10.31 6.28
N GLY A 4 -5.55 -10.57 7.59
CA GLY A 4 -4.72 -9.84 8.56
C GLY A 4 -3.22 -10.03 8.33
N LEU A 5 -2.80 -11.27 8.05
CA LEU A 5 -1.40 -11.58 7.74
C LEU A 5 -0.94 -10.91 6.45
N VAL A 6 -1.79 -10.92 5.41
CA VAL A 6 -1.51 -10.24 4.13
C VAL A 6 -1.33 -8.74 4.33
N MET A 7 -2.18 -8.11 5.15
CA MET A 7 -2.06 -6.69 5.47
C MET A 7 -0.76 -6.37 6.22
N VAL A 8 -0.42 -7.15 7.27
CA VAL A 8 0.83 -6.98 8.02
C VAL A 8 2.05 -7.13 7.10
N TRP A 9 2.04 -8.14 6.23
CA TRP A 9 3.12 -8.37 5.29
C TRP A 9 3.28 -7.22 4.29
N CYS A 10 2.17 -6.73 3.72
CA CYS A 10 2.19 -5.56 2.83
C CYS A 10 2.74 -4.31 3.52
N VAL A 11 2.31 -4.03 4.76
CA VAL A 11 2.78 -2.87 5.53
C VAL A 11 4.27 -3.00 5.86
N PHE A 12 4.71 -4.18 6.29
CA PHE A 12 6.10 -4.44 6.61
C PHE A 12 7.00 -4.29 5.37
N ASP A 13 6.64 -4.93 4.26
CA ASP A 13 7.44 -4.87 3.03
C ASP A 13 7.49 -3.46 2.44
N LEU A 14 6.38 -2.72 2.51
CA LEU A 14 6.32 -1.33 2.04
C LEU A 14 7.19 -0.41 2.91
N ALA A 15 7.06 -0.50 4.24
CA ALA A 15 7.84 0.30 5.17
C ALA A 15 9.34 -0.04 5.10
N ALA A 16 9.69 -1.31 4.84
CA ALA A 16 11.08 -1.72 4.65
C ALA A 16 11.69 -1.13 3.37
N LYS A 17 10.89 -1.04 2.30
CA LYS A 17 11.32 -0.50 1.00
C LYS A 17 11.37 1.03 0.95
N LEU A 18 10.45 1.71 1.64
CA LEU A 18 10.38 3.18 1.62
C LEU A 18 11.25 3.84 2.68
N LEU A 19 11.39 3.24 3.86
CA LEU A 19 12.07 3.85 5.01
C LEU A 19 13.30 3.04 5.40
N ASN A 20 13.12 2.01 6.22
CA ASN A 20 14.18 1.15 6.77
C ASN A 20 13.54 -0.07 7.47
N VAL A 21 14.30 -1.16 7.62
CA VAL A 21 13.83 -2.41 8.27
C VAL A 21 13.43 -2.21 9.73
N GLN A 22 14.12 -1.33 10.47
CA GLN A 22 13.79 -1.02 11.86
C GLN A 22 12.43 -0.34 11.98
N THR A 23 12.16 0.64 11.11
CA THR A 23 10.87 1.34 11.04
C THR A 23 9.76 0.40 10.58
N ALA A 24 10.05 -0.52 9.67
CA ALA A 24 9.10 -1.55 9.22
C ALA A 24 8.65 -2.46 10.36
N ARG A 25 9.59 -2.89 11.22
CA ARG A 25 9.27 -3.70 12.40
C ARG A 25 8.37 -2.93 13.38
N ASN A 26 8.70 -1.67 13.66
CA ASN A 26 7.88 -0.84 14.55
C ASN A 26 6.47 -0.61 13.97
N ALA A 27 6.36 -0.37 12.66
CA ALA A 27 5.07 -0.20 11.98
C ALA A 27 4.21 -1.48 12.04
N ALA A 28 4.80 -2.66 11.82
CA ALA A 28 4.11 -3.93 11.94
C ALA A 28 3.62 -4.19 13.37
N VAL A 29 4.44 -3.90 14.38
CA VAL A 29 4.05 -4.01 15.79
C VAL A 29 2.92 -3.03 16.13
N LEU A 30 2.99 -1.79 15.64
CA LEU A 30 1.92 -0.80 15.83
C LEU A 30 0.59 -1.28 15.24
N LEU A 31 0.63 -1.88 14.04
CA LEU A 31 -0.55 -2.42 13.39
C LEU A 31 -1.17 -3.56 14.21
N LEU A 32 -0.34 -4.44 14.78
CA LEU A 32 -0.79 -5.56 15.62
C LEU A 32 -1.39 -5.10 16.95
N ILE A 33 -0.92 -3.98 17.51
CA ILE A 33 -1.44 -3.39 18.74
C ILE A 33 -2.72 -2.57 18.49
N THR A 34 -2.98 -2.17 17.23
CA THR A 34 -4.13 -1.33 16.89
C THR A 34 -5.44 -2.06 17.17
N PRO A 35 -6.27 -1.61 18.13
CA PRO A 35 -7.46 -2.35 18.55
C PRO A 35 -8.49 -2.50 17.42
N GLN A 36 -8.60 -1.48 16.55
CA GLN A 36 -9.45 -1.51 15.37
C GLN A 36 -9.08 -2.65 14.42
N PHE A 37 -7.79 -2.88 14.20
CA PHE A 37 -7.29 -3.97 13.36
C PHE A 37 -7.53 -5.34 13.99
N VAL A 38 -7.27 -5.47 15.30
CA VAL A 38 -7.44 -6.73 16.03
C VAL A 38 -8.90 -7.17 16.05
N ILE A 39 -9.83 -6.25 16.33
CA ILE A 39 -11.27 -6.54 16.37
C ILE A 39 -11.75 -6.99 14.98
N GLN A 40 -11.37 -6.28 13.93
CA GLN A 40 -11.75 -6.63 12.55
C GLN A 40 -11.12 -7.97 12.10
N ALA A 41 -9.86 -8.22 12.45
CA ALA A 41 -9.16 -9.45 12.12
C ALA A 41 -9.78 -10.68 12.81
N LYS A 42 -10.30 -10.50 14.03
CA LYS A 42 -11.03 -11.55 14.78
C LYS A 42 -12.47 -11.70 14.33
N ALA A 43 -13.15 -10.62 13.98
CA ALA A 43 -14.55 -10.63 13.55
C ALA A 43 -14.77 -11.27 12.17
N ALA A 44 -13.71 -11.43 11.35
CA ALA A 44 -13.76 -12.07 10.03
C ALA A 44 -14.90 -11.59 9.11
N GLN A 45 -15.34 -10.35 9.29
CA GLN A 45 -16.42 -9.74 8.52
C GLN A 45 -15.95 -9.23 7.16
N ILE A 46 -16.91 -8.94 6.29
CA ILE A 46 -16.70 -8.40 4.93
C ILE A 46 -15.81 -7.14 4.97
N ASP A 47 -15.88 -6.34 6.04
CA ASP A 47 -15.01 -5.18 6.24
C ASP A 47 -13.52 -5.53 6.27
N ALA A 48 -13.13 -6.63 6.92
CA ALA A 48 -11.73 -7.05 7.00
C ALA A 48 -11.20 -7.56 5.64
N MET A 49 -12.08 -8.15 4.81
CA MET A 49 -11.71 -8.53 3.44
C MET A 49 -11.49 -7.30 2.56
N VAL A 50 -12.38 -6.32 2.64
CA VAL A 50 -12.28 -5.08 1.86
C VAL A 50 -11.03 -4.28 2.25
N ALA A 51 -10.74 -4.15 3.54
CA ALA A 51 -9.52 -3.52 4.04
C ALA A 51 -8.25 -4.21 3.49
N CYS A 52 -8.26 -5.53 3.38
CA CYS A 52 -7.18 -6.28 2.77
C CYS A 52 -7.01 -5.96 1.28
N TRP A 53 -8.10 -5.94 0.50
CA TRP A 53 -8.05 -5.58 -0.93
C TRP A 53 -7.55 -4.15 -1.16
N ILE A 54 -8.00 -3.21 -0.32
CA ILE A 54 -7.53 -1.81 -0.35
C ILE A 54 -6.03 -1.75 -0.07
N THR A 55 -5.56 -2.46 0.96
CA THR A 55 -4.14 -2.47 1.35
C THR A 55 -3.25 -3.06 0.26
N VAL A 56 -3.67 -4.17 -0.37
CA VAL A 56 -2.95 -4.79 -1.49
C VAL A 56 -2.91 -3.85 -2.71
N SER A 57 -4.01 -3.16 -2.99
CA SER A 57 -4.08 -2.18 -4.07
C SER A 57 -3.15 -0.98 -3.83
N MET A 58 -3.15 -0.46 -2.60
CA MET A 58 -2.24 0.62 -2.19
C MET A 58 -0.78 0.17 -2.26
N TYR A 59 -0.49 -1.06 -1.82
CA TYR A 59 0.84 -1.64 -1.89
C TYR A 59 1.36 -1.69 -3.34
N GLY A 60 0.56 -2.20 -4.28
CA GLY A 60 0.96 -2.29 -5.68
C GLY A 60 1.14 -0.91 -6.35
N LEU A 61 0.28 0.07 -6.04
CA LEU A 61 0.41 1.45 -6.52
C LEU A 61 1.69 2.10 -6.01
N ILE A 62 1.91 2.08 -4.69
CA ILE A 62 3.08 2.72 -4.10
C ILE A 62 4.36 2.01 -4.56
N ARG A 63 4.36 0.68 -4.67
CA ARG A 63 5.50 -0.07 -5.21
C ARG A 63 5.81 0.32 -6.66
N HIS A 64 4.80 0.51 -7.49
CA HIS A 64 4.97 0.95 -8.88
C HIS A 64 5.61 2.34 -8.98
N PHE A 65 5.14 3.30 -8.17
CA PHE A 65 5.60 4.68 -8.25
C PHE A 65 6.95 4.93 -7.55
N PHE A 66 7.21 4.28 -6.41
CA PHE A 66 8.37 4.60 -5.56
C PHE A 66 9.49 3.57 -5.56
N VAL A 67 9.22 2.31 -5.91
CA VAL A 67 10.23 1.24 -5.86
C VAL A 67 10.69 0.85 -7.25
N GLN A 68 9.76 0.49 -8.12
CA GLN A 68 10.09 0.05 -9.48
C GLN A 68 8.93 0.28 -10.45
N PRO A 69 9.11 1.12 -11.49
CA PRO A 69 8.11 1.34 -12.53
C PRO A 69 7.84 0.03 -13.28
N SER A 70 6.64 -0.52 -13.10
CA SER A 70 6.27 -1.83 -13.64
C SER A 70 4.78 -1.95 -13.93
N ALA A 71 4.39 -2.01 -15.20
CA ALA A 71 3.00 -2.04 -15.63
C ALA A 71 2.17 -3.19 -15.01
N ARG A 72 2.83 -4.32 -14.68
CA ARG A 72 2.18 -5.47 -14.01
C ARG A 72 1.65 -5.11 -12.62
N TRP A 73 2.41 -4.37 -11.82
CA TRP A 73 1.99 -3.95 -10.48
C TRP A 73 0.89 -2.90 -10.53
N TYR A 74 0.93 -2.03 -11.54
CA TYR A 74 -0.16 -1.10 -11.81
C TYR A 74 -1.45 -1.86 -12.11
N LEU A 75 -1.47 -2.74 -13.12
CA LEU A 75 -2.65 -3.53 -13.49
C LEU A 75 -3.18 -4.39 -12.33
N PHE A 76 -2.27 -5.02 -11.57
CA PHE A 76 -2.63 -5.80 -10.38
C PHE A 76 -3.36 -4.94 -9.33
N SER A 77 -2.90 -3.70 -9.12
CA SER A 77 -3.54 -2.77 -8.19
C SER A 77 -4.94 -2.37 -8.65
N TRP A 78 -5.13 -2.11 -9.95
CA TRP A 78 -6.44 -1.83 -10.53
C TRP A 78 -7.39 -3.03 -10.42
N ALA A 79 -6.89 -4.24 -10.64
CA ALA A 79 -7.68 -5.46 -10.46
C ALA A 79 -8.12 -5.63 -8.99
N CYS A 80 -7.20 -5.46 -8.04
CA CYS A 80 -7.54 -5.53 -6.61
C CYS A 80 -8.52 -4.41 -6.19
N MET A 81 -8.41 -3.21 -6.76
CA MET A 81 -9.39 -2.14 -6.52
C MET A 81 -10.77 -2.52 -7.02
N ALA A 82 -10.89 -3.07 -8.23
CA ALA A 82 -12.16 -3.53 -8.78
C ALA A 82 -12.82 -4.59 -7.88
N VAL A 83 -12.05 -5.54 -7.36
CA VAL A 83 -12.52 -6.55 -6.40
C VAL A 83 -12.97 -5.91 -5.07
N GLY A 84 -12.27 -4.89 -4.59
CA GLY A 84 -12.67 -4.12 -3.40
C GLY A 84 -13.99 -3.34 -3.60
N ILE A 85 -14.24 -2.83 -4.81
CA ILE A 85 -15.49 -2.12 -5.13
C ILE A 85 -16.65 -3.11 -5.20
N LEU A 86 -16.45 -4.28 -5.79
CA LEU A 86 -17.48 -5.32 -5.86
C LEU A 86 -17.93 -5.84 -4.48
N THR A 87 -17.07 -5.77 -3.47
CA THR A 87 -17.34 -6.36 -2.15
C THR A 87 -18.07 -5.42 -1.17
N LYS A 88 -17.76 -4.12 -1.15
CA LYS A 88 -18.49 -3.13 -0.30
C LYS A 88 -18.63 -1.74 -0.91
N GLY A 89 -18.32 -1.57 -2.19
CA GLY A 89 -18.35 -0.26 -2.86
C GLY A 89 -17.19 0.65 -2.49
N VAL A 90 -16.68 0.61 -1.25
CA VAL A 90 -15.61 1.50 -0.74
C VAL A 90 -14.18 1.16 -1.22
N GLY A 91 -14.02 0.14 -2.08
CA GLY A 91 -12.72 -0.25 -2.62
C GLY A 91 -12.05 0.76 -3.56
N PHE A 92 -12.70 1.89 -3.87
CA PHE A 92 -12.10 2.96 -4.68
C PHE A 92 -11.10 3.83 -3.89
N LEU A 93 -11.02 3.67 -2.56
CA LEU A 93 -10.13 4.46 -1.71
C LEU A 93 -8.66 4.55 -2.18
N PRO A 94 -8.03 3.48 -2.71
CA PRO A 94 -6.65 3.54 -3.18
C PRO A 94 -6.43 4.53 -4.34
N VAL A 95 -7.45 4.88 -5.13
CA VAL A 95 -7.34 5.92 -6.18
C VAL A 95 -7.01 7.28 -5.58
N PHE A 96 -7.44 7.59 -4.35
CA PHE A 96 -7.09 8.86 -3.71
C PHE A 96 -5.58 9.01 -3.48
N VAL A 97 -4.80 7.92 -3.46
CA VAL A 97 -3.33 7.97 -3.38
C VAL A 97 -2.73 8.57 -4.66
N LEU A 98 -3.42 8.51 -5.80
CA LEU A 98 -2.98 9.15 -7.03
C LEU A 98 -3.01 10.69 -6.92
N ILE A 99 -3.87 11.26 -6.05
CA ILE A 99 -3.96 12.71 -5.86
C ILE A 99 -2.67 13.29 -5.26
N PRO A 100 -2.16 12.85 -4.09
CA PRO A 100 -0.90 13.36 -3.55
C PRO A 100 0.28 13.03 -4.47
N ILE A 101 0.26 11.89 -5.18
CA ILE A 101 1.29 11.58 -6.19
C ILE A 101 1.27 12.60 -7.34
N ALA A 102 0.09 12.94 -7.87
CA ALA A 102 -0.07 13.94 -8.91
C ALA A 102 0.34 15.33 -8.42
N VAL A 103 -0.03 15.71 -7.19
CA VAL A 103 0.39 16.98 -6.57
C VAL A 103 1.90 17.03 -6.37
N LEU A 104 2.53 15.94 -5.90
CA LEU A 104 3.99 15.81 -5.81
C LEU A 104 4.66 15.93 -7.17
N HIS A 105 4.08 15.32 -8.21
CA HIS A 105 4.58 15.41 -9.58
C HIS A 105 4.50 16.84 -10.13
N LEU A 106 3.41 17.56 -9.85
CA LEU A 106 3.21 18.96 -10.27
C LEU A 106 4.07 19.96 -9.46
N THR A 107 4.34 19.67 -8.19
CA THR A 107 5.02 20.60 -7.26
C THR A 107 6.54 20.39 -7.20
N GLY A 108 7.04 19.18 -7.49
CA GLY A 108 8.40 18.77 -7.14
C GLY A 108 9.16 18.00 -8.22
N ARG A 109 9.31 18.58 -9.41
CA ARG A 109 10.02 18.01 -10.57
C ARG A 109 11.50 17.61 -10.33
N GLN A 110 12.12 18.04 -9.23
CA GLN A 110 13.57 17.92 -8.99
C GLN A 110 13.97 16.77 -8.03
N ARG A 111 13.13 16.40 -7.06
CA ARG A 111 13.52 15.47 -5.97
C ARG A 111 13.25 14.00 -6.27
N PHE A 112 12.26 13.74 -7.13
CA PHE A 112 11.91 12.39 -7.60
C PHE A 112 12.94 11.86 -8.62
N GLU A 113 13.35 12.71 -9.57
CA GLU A 113 14.41 12.41 -10.56
C GLU A 113 15.76 12.11 -9.90
N GLN A 114 16.14 12.87 -8.85
CA GLN A 114 17.42 12.66 -8.16
C GLN A 114 17.47 11.34 -7.38
N GLN A 115 16.38 10.90 -6.74
CA GLN A 115 16.37 9.62 -6.03
C GLN A 115 16.31 8.40 -6.95
N LEU A 116 15.66 8.51 -8.11
CA LEU A 116 15.67 7.47 -9.14
C LEU A 116 17.05 7.35 -9.82
N LYS A 117 17.71 8.48 -10.13
CA LYS A 117 19.08 8.47 -10.68
C LYS A 117 20.12 7.97 -9.68
N ALA A 118 19.99 8.32 -8.39
CA ALA A 118 20.92 7.85 -7.35
C ALA A 118 20.86 6.34 -7.10
N LYS A 119 19.69 5.71 -7.29
CA LYS A 119 19.53 4.24 -7.20
C LYS A 119 19.84 3.48 -8.49
N ALA A 120 19.88 4.16 -9.65
CA ALA A 120 20.24 3.54 -10.93
C ALA A 120 21.75 3.57 -11.23
N LEU A 121 22.53 4.29 -10.42
CA LEU A 121 24.00 4.40 -10.52
C LEU A 121 24.76 3.52 -9.50
N LEU A 122 24.06 2.67 -8.75
CA LEU A 122 24.60 1.61 -7.88
C LEU A 122 24.12 0.25 -8.40
#